data_AF-A0AAR2IXX7-F1
#
_entry.id   AF-A0AAR2IXX7-F1
#
_cell.length_a   1.000
_cell.length_b   1.000
_cell.length_c   1.000
_cell.angle_alpha   90.00
_cell.angle_beta   90.00
_cell.angle_gamma   90.00
#
_symmetry.space_group_name_H-M   'P 1'
#
loop_
_entity.id
_entity.type
_entity.pdbx_description
1 polymer ?
#
loop_
_entity_poly.entity_id
_entity_poly.type
_entity_poly.pdbx_seq_one_letter_code
_entity_poly.pdbx_strand_id
1 'polypeptide(L)'
;MKQLLVFLCGCLALATSFAAPAHHDVMMADHPHVQEDSHHHAKFDRCKGIEFDAIAPDEKGNTFFFKGDHLWKGFSGPAELANGTFKELDEYHHLGHVDAAFRMHNKDGDPLKDHDHIFFFLGDKVFSYYNHSLEKGYPLEIQQVFPGIPCHLDAAVECPKGECITDSVLFFKGHEVYSFDIKTKTVKKKLWNHLPNCTSAFRWLEHYYCFHGHNFTRFNPVSGEVEGNYPKDARRYFMRCQDFGHGAEHRKPRCKLDAMSMDDTGKTYAFIESMYIRLDSHRDGSHPFPITRSWKEVSGRVDAVFNHGDRIYIIQGNQIYIYKSATPYTLIEGYPKPLKDELGIEGPVNAAFLCANEHVVHIIKGQKMLDIDLAATPRAAKSEFPLSIADIDAAICDAEGVKVYVGAKYYLYQSPRILAMGKIMPVAHKISPEKFGCEE
;
A
#
# COMPACT_ATOMS: atom_id res chain seq x y z
N MET A 1 -9.49 -62.32 -50.19
CA MET A 1 -8.21 -62.37 -50.93
C MET A 1 -8.19 -61.17 -51.86
N LYS A 2 -7.58 -60.04 -51.45
CA LYS A 2 -6.24 -59.53 -51.90
C LYS A 2 -6.15 -59.45 -53.45
N GLN A 3 -5.76 -58.34 -54.09
CA GLN A 3 -5.18 -57.08 -53.61
C GLN A 3 -5.17 -56.02 -54.75
N LEU A 4 -5.00 -54.77 -54.33
CA LEU A 4 -5.02 -53.50 -55.06
C LEU A 4 -3.59 -52.93 -55.23
N LEU A 5 -3.40 -52.07 -56.25
CA LEU A 5 -2.42 -50.95 -56.41
C LEU A 5 -0.89 -51.28 -56.45
N VAL A 6 -0.15 -51.07 -57.55
CA VAL A 6 0.30 -49.86 -58.33
C VAL A 6 1.58 -49.19 -57.78
N PHE A 7 2.64 -49.31 -58.61
CA PHE A 7 3.81 -48.46 -58.93
C PHE A 7 4.38 -47.41 -57.96
N LEU A 8 5.70 -47.51 -57.72
CA LEU A 8 6.65 -46.39 -57.77
C LEU A 8 8.09 -46.90 -58.05
N CYS A 9 8.79 -46.21 -58.95
CA CYS A 9 10.18 -46.41 -59.43
C CYS A 9 10.90 -45.06 -59.18
N GLY A 10 12.18 -44.88 -58.86
CA GLY A 10 13.37 -45.71 -58.65
C GLY A 10 14.46 -44.81 -58.01
N CYS A 11 15.55 -45.40 -57.51
CA CYS A 11 16.57 -44.75 -56.67
C CYS A 11 17.80 -44.18 -57.41
N LEU A 12 18.27 -43.04 -56.88
CA LEU A 12 19.62 -42.44 -56.67
C LEU A 12 20.88 -42.86 -57.48
N ALA A 13 21.66 -41.83 -57.87
CA ALA A 13 23.11 -41.72 -57.57
C ALA A 13 23.63 -40.26 -57.54
N LEU A 14 24.53 -39.97 -56.57
CA LEU A 14 25.33 -38.76 -56.24
C LEU A 14 26.38 -38.39 -57.31
N ALA A 15 27.16 -37.29 -57.34
CA ALA A 15 27.27 -35.93 -56.77
C ALA A 15 28.50 -35.27 -57.44
N THR A 16 28.60 -33.92 -57.49
CA THR A 16 29.79 -33.07 -57.17
C THR A 16 29.68 -31.65 -57.75
N SER A 17 30.33 -30.74 -57.04
CA SER A 17 30.26 -29.28 -56.91
C SER A 17 30.98 -28.45 -58.00
N PHE A 18 30.59 -27.16 -58.16
CA PHE A 18 31.39 -25.94 -57.86
C PHE A 18 30.85 -24.68 -58.58
N ALA A 19 30.69 -23.60 -57.79
CA ALA A 19 30.81 -22.16 -58.06
C ALA A 19 30.19 -21.51 -59.32
N ALA A 20 29.38 -20.47 -59.10
CA ALA A 20 28.98 -19.48 -60.11
C ALA A 20 29.53 -18.08 -59.75
N PRO A 21 30.04 -17.28 -60.73
CA PRO A 21 30.57 -15.95 -60.52
C PRO A 21 29.54 -14.82 -60.80
N ALA A 22 29.98 -13.61 -60.43
CA ALA A 22 29.27 -12.35 -60.29
C ALA A 22 28.66 -11.72 -61.56
N HIS A 23 27.67 -10.85 -61.35
CA HIS A 23 27.46 -9.63 -62.15
C HIS A 23 26.91 -8.50 -61.27
N HIS A 24 27.65 -7.40 -61.20
CA HIS A 24 27.15 -6.05 -60.94
C HIS A 24 26.59 -5.50 -62.26
N ASP A 25 25.40 -4.89 -62.25
CA ASP A 25 25.27 -3.46 -62.54
C ASP A 25 23.85 -2.91 -62.27
N VAL A 26 23.90 -1.77 -61.59
CA VAL A 26 22.96 -0.68 -61.26
C VAL A 26 21.68 -0.53 -62.12
N MET A 27 20.52 -0.45 -61.45
CA MET A 27 19.42 0.49 -61.77
C MET A 27 18.62 0.80 -60.47
N MET A 28 18.59 2.08 -60.10
CA MET A 28 17.77 2.67 -59.03
C MET A 28 16.29 2.77 -59.45
N ALA A 29 15.35 2.40 -58.56
CA ALA A 29 14.07 3.11 -58.33
C ALA A 29 13.20 2.39 -57.27
N ASP A 30 12.78 3.18 -56.26
CA ASP A 30 11.62 3.04 -55.39
C ASP A 30 11.36 1.72 -54.64
N HIS A 31 11.85 1.67 -53.39
CA HIS A 31 11.18 0.96 -52.31
C HIS A 31 10.42 1.95 -51.44
N PRO A 32 9.13 1.73 -51.14
CA PRO A 32 8.42 2.56 -50.18
C PRO A 32 9.04 2.33 -48.80
N HIS A 33 9.50 3.41 -48.20
CA HIS A 33 9.86 3.47 -46.79
C HIS A 33 8.72 2.88 -45.96
N VAL A 34 9.00 1.77 -45.28
CA VAL A 34 8.17 1.31 -44.17
C VAL A 34 8.28 2.39 -43.10
N GLN A 35 7.18 3.08 -42.89
CA GLN A 35 7.06 4.19 -41.97
C GLN A 35 7.11 3.66 -40.53
N GLU A 36 8.23 3.88 -39.84
CA GLU A 36 8.34 3.79 -38.37
C GLU A 36 7.55 4.94 -37.71
N ASP A 37 6.22 4.97 -37.84
CA ASP A 37 5.38 6.00 -37.18
C ASP A 37 4.08 5.44 -36.58
N SER A 38 3.95 4.12 -36.38
CA SER A 38 2.68 3.55 -35.91
C SER A 38 2.51 3.47 -34.38
N HIS A 39 3.57 3.66 -33.59
CA HIS A 39 3.50 3.52 -32.13
C HIS A 39 3.02 4.79 -31.39
N HIS A 40 3.20 5.98 -31.97
CA HIS A 40 2.87 7.25 -31.30
C HIS A 40 1.37 7.64 -31.36
N HIS A 41 0.51 6.84 -31.99
CA HIS A 41 -0.89 7.21 -32.24
C HIS A 41 -1.93 6.44 -31.40
N ALA A 42 -1.56 5.35 -30.72
CA ALA A 42 -2.48 4.64 -29.85
C ALA A 42 -2.64 5.39 -28.52
N LYS A 43 -3.56 6.36 -28.48
CA LYS A 43 -3.95 7.02 -27.23
C LYS A 43 -4.61 5.99 -26.31
N PHE A 44 -3.84 5.43 -25.38
CA PHE A 44 -4.39 4.52 -24.38
C PHE A 44 -5.48 5.23 -23.57
N ASP A 45 -6.62 4.56 -23.38
CA ASP A 45 -7.70 5.01 -22.50
C ASP A 45 -7.87 3.98 -21.39
N ARG A 46 -7.43 4.33 -20.17
CA ARG A 46 -7.53 3.45 -19.02
C ARG A 46 -8.96 3.02 -18.68
N CYS A 47 -9.96 3.80 -19.09
CA CYS A 47 -11.36 3.49 -18.90
C CYS A 47 -11.89 2.39 -19.84
N LYS A 48 -11.13 2.03 -20.89
CA LYS A 48 -11.44 0.87 -21.76
C LYS A 48 -11.04 -0.47 -21.16
N GLY A 49 -10.49 -0.48 -19.95
CA GLY A 49 -10.09 -1.71 -19.25
C GLY A 49 -8.75 -2.20 -19.78
N ILE A 50 -7.71 -1.42 -19.46
CA ILE A 50 -6.33 -1.76 -19.82
C ILE A 50 -5.64 -2.52 -18.69
N GLU A 51 -4.59 -3.23 -19.07
CA GLU A 51 -3.61 -3.79 -18.17
C GLU A 51 -2.41 -2.85 -18.06
N PHE A 52 -1.97 -2.57 -16.84
CA PHE A 52 -0.80 -1.75 -16.57
C PHE A 52 0.45 -2.60 -16.43
N ASP A 53 1.55 -2.12 -17.01
CA ASP A 53 2.84 -2.80 -17.01
C ASP A 53 3.59 -2.55 -15.69
N ALA A 54 3.39 -1.39 -15.06
CA ALA A 54 3.96 -1.09 -13.74
C ALA A 54 3.14 -0.04 -12.99
N ILE A 55 3.19 -0.06 -11.66
CA ILE A 55 2.54 0.93 -10.79
C ILE A 55 3.46 1.24 -9.62
N ALA A 56 3.80 2.52 -9.40
CA ALA A 56 4.60 2.93 -8.25
C ALA A 56 4.32 4.39 -7.86
N PRO A 57 4.36 4.75 -6.56
CA PRO A 57 4.37 6.14 -6.12
C PRO A 57 5.76 6.76 -6.20
N ASP A 58 5.84 8.09 -6.29
CA ASP A 58 7.09 8.84 -6.12
C ASP A 58 7.36 9.21 -4.64
N GLU A 59 8.45 9.95 -4.41
CA GLU A 59 8.85 10.42 -3.08
C GLU A 59 7.80 11.33 -2.41
N LYS A 60 6.91 11.93 -3.22
CA LYS A 60 5.80 12.79 -2.79
C LYS A 60 4.47 12.03 -2.67
N GLY A 61 4.44 10.74 -3.01
CA GLY A 61 3.24 9.90 -2.99
C GLY A 61 2.36 10.00 -4.23
N ASN A 62 2.79 10.70 -5.28
CA ASN A 62 2.07 10.70 -6.56
C ASN A 62 2.21 9.32 -7.19
N THR A 63 1.09 8.60 -7.34
CA THR A 63 1.08 7.28 -7.97
C THR A 63 1.16 7.40 -9.49
N PHE A 64 2.05 6.64 -10.12
CA PHE A 64 2.16 6.52 -11.57
C PHE A 64 1.67 5.14 -12.01
N PHE A 65 0.85 5.11 -13.05
CA PHE A 65 0.41 3.89 -13.73
C PHE A 65 1.03 3.88 -15.13
N PHE A 66 1.81 2.86 -15.48
CA PHE A 66 2.54 2.80 -16.76
C PHE A 66 1.86 1.84 -17.74
N LYS A 67 1.83 2.23 -19.03
CA LYS A 67 1.45 1.36 -20.15
C LYS A 67 2.20 1.75 -21.41
N GLY A 68 3.07 0.87 -21.92
CA GLY A 68 3.91 1.15 -23.07
C GLY A 68 4.77 2.39 -22.82
N ASP A 69 4.72 3.33 -23.76
CA ASP A 69 5.37 4.65 -23.70
C ASP A 69 4.54 5.71 -22.95
N HIS A 70 3.38 5.34 -22.40
CA HIS A 70 2.48 6.25 -21.67
C HIS A 70 2.48 5.98 -20.17
N LEU A 71 2.12 7.02 -19.41
CA LEU A 71 1.78 6.92 -18.00
C LEU A 71 0.55 7.76 -17.66
N TRP A 72 0.01 7.49 -16.48
CA TRP A 72 -0.98 8.34 -15.84
C TRP A 72 -0.54 8.75 -14.43
N LYS A 73 -0.69 10.04 -14.14
CA LYS A 73 -0.48 10.60 -12.80
C LYS A 73 -1.76 10.48 -11.95
N GLY A 74 -1.65 9.75 -10.86
CA GLY A 74 -2.72 9.46 -9.91
C GLY A 74 -3.95 8.77 -10.52
N PHE A 75 -5.04 8.78 -9.77
CA PHE A 75 -6.29 8.11 -10.13
C PHE A 75 -7.14 8.87 -11.17
N SER A 76 -6.72 10.08 -11.59
CA SER A 76 -7.54 10.96 -12.44
C SER A 76 -6.79 11.72 -13.52
N GLY A 77 -5.46 11.70 -13.55
CA GLY A 77 -4.68 12.42 -14.57
C GLY A 77 -5.00 11.97 -16.01
N PRO A 78 -4.68 12.77 -17.03
CA PRO A 78 -4.72 12.31 -18.41
C PRO A 78 -3.60 11.28 -18.68
N ALA A 79 -3.69 10.59 -19.82
CA ALA A 79 -2.55 9.85 -20.35
C ALA A 79 -1.50 10.85 -20.83
N GLU A 80 -0.25 10.64 -20.46
CA GLU A 80 0.91 11.44 -20.86
C GLU A 80 2.02 10.51 -21.34
N LEU A 81 2.89 10.99 -22.23
CA LEU A 81 4.10 10.23 -22.56
C LEU A 81 4.99 10.15 -21.33
N ALA A 82 5.56 8.97 -21.08
CA ALA A 82 6.36 8.71 -19.89
C ALA A 82 7.62 9.60 -19.85
N ASN A 83 8.21 9.88 -21.01
CA ASN A 83 9.37 10.75 -21.18
C ASN A 83 9.15 12.22 -20.80
N GLY A 84 7.90 12.69 -20.79
CA GLY A 84 7.55 14.02 -20.33
C GLY A 84 7.81 14.18 -18.83
N THR A 85 7.84 13.06 -18.10
CA THR A 85 8.16 13.01 -16.65
C THR A 85 9.54 12.40 -16.40
N PHE A 86 9.87 11.28 -17.05
CA PHE A 86 11.12 10.54 -16.88
C PHE A 86 11.88 10.52 -18.22
N LYS A 87 12.62 11.60 -18.50
CA LYS A 87 13.19 11.90 -19.84
C LYS A 87 14.08 10.78 -20.37
N GLU A 88 14.85 10.17 -19.49
CA GLU A 88 15.85 9.18 -19.82
C GLU A 88 15.23 7.86 -20.29
N LEU A 89 13.92 7.62 -20.12
CA LEU A 89 13.26 6.43 -20.65
C LEU A 89 13.31 6.38 -22.20
N ASP A 90 13.35 7.53 -22.87
CA ASP A 90 13.43 7.57 -24.34
C ASP A 90 14.76 7.02 -24.88
N GLU A 91 15.85 7.21 -24.14
CA GLU A 91 17.17 6.74 -24.57
C GLU A 91 17.24 5.21 -24.59
N TYR A 92 16.30 4.55 -23.91
CA TYR A 92 16.20 3.10 -23.78
C TYR A 92 14.93 2.51 -24.43
N HIS A 93 14.30 3.23 -25.38
CA HIS A 93 13.08 2.81 -26.10
C HIS A 93 13.11 1.40 -26.70
N HIS A 94 14.30 0.87 -27.01
CA HIS A 94 14.46 -0.51 -27.47
C HIS A 94 14.02 -1.56 -26.42
N LEU A 95 13.85 -1.17 -25.16
CA LEU A 95 13.35 -2.01 -24.07
C LEU A 95 11.82 -1.99 -23.93
N GLY A 96 11.10 -1.17 -24.73
CA GLY A 96 9.66 -1.25 -24.94
C GLY A 96 8.77 -0.59 -23.87
N HIS A 97 8.86 -1.03 -22.62
CA HIS A 97 8.02 -0.59 -21.51
C HIS A 97 8.68 -0.85 -20.15
N VAL A 98 8.14 -0.24 -19.10
CA VAL A 98 8.54 -0.53 -17.71
C VAL A 98 7.90 -1.85 -17.28
N ASP A 99 8.71 -2.88 -17.05
CA ASP A 99 8.25 -4.23 -16.69
C ASP A 99 7.79 -4.33 -15.22
N ALA A 100 8.42 -3.56 -14.34
CA ALA A 100 8.06 -3.48 -12.93
C ALA A 100 8.56 -2.17 -12.33
N ALA A 101 7.88 -1.70 -11.28
CA ALA A 101 8.30 -0.52 -10.53
C ALA A 101 7.95 -0.63 -9.06
N PHE A 102 8.74 0.01 -8.19
CA PHE A 102 8.37 0.21 -6.78
C PHE A 102 9.07 1.46 -6.22
N ARG A 103 8.59 1.95 -5.07
CA ARG A 103 9.27 3.02 -4.32
C ARG A 103 9.97 2.44 -3.10
N MET A 104 11.28 2.64 -3.01
CA MET A 104 12.08 2.08 -1.93
C MET A 104 11.67 2.63 -0.57
N HIS A 105 11.38 1.72 0.37
CA HIS A 105 11.14 2.05 1.77
C HIS A 105 12.24 1.47 2.66
N ASN A 106 13.29 2.25 2.86
CA ASN A 106 14.42 1.89 3.73
C ASN A 106 14.69 3.00 4.77
N LYS A 107 13.88 3.08 5.82
CA LYS A 107 13.98 4.16 6.85
C LYS A 107 15.10 3.96 7.87
N ASP A 108 15.64 2.73 7.94
CA ASP A 108 16.67 2.36 8.91
C ASP A 108 18.05 2.17 8.23
N GLY A 109 18.17 2.48 6.93
CA GLY A 109 19.42 2.41 6.18
C GLY A 109 20.37 3.55 6.53
N ASP A 110 21.66 3.24 6.70
CA ASP A 110 22.71 4.26 6.85
C ASP A 110 23.80 4.08 5.76
N PRO A 111 24.01 5.09 4.88
CA PRO A 111 23.12 6.24 4.71
C PRO A 111 21.72 5.77 4.27
N LEU A 112 20.71 6.64 4.36
CA LEU A 112 19.36 6.46 3.75
C LEU A 112 19.44 6.47 2.22
N LYS A 113 20.52 5.90 1.67
CA LYS A 113 20.80 5.80 0.26
C LYS A 113 19.62 5.05 -0.35
N ASP A 114 18.99 5.73 -1.28
CA ASP A 114 17.85 5.26 -2.04
C ASP A 114 16.48 5.28 -1.31
N HIS A 115 16.35 5.77 -0.07
CA HIS A 115 15.02 5.93 0.54
C HIS A 115 14.13 6.86 -0.30
N ASP A 116 12.89 6.45 -0.56
CA ASP A 116 11.92 7.14 -1.41
C ASP A 116 12.31 7.25 -2.91
N HIS A 117 13.42 6.66 -3.35
CA HIS A 117 13.71 6.54 -4.78
C HIS A 117 12.72 5.58 -5.45
N ILE A 118 12.36 5.87 -6.69
CA ILE A 118 11.55 5.01 -7.54
C ILE A 118 12.48 4.15 -8.38
N PHE A 119 12.30 2.84 -8.30
CA PHE A 119 13.06 1.89 -9.11
C PHE A 119 12.21 1.39 -10.26
N PHE A 120 12.74 1.48 -11.48
CA PHE A 120 12.13 0.91 -12.68
C PHE A 120 12.96 -0.26 -13.19
N PHE A 121 12.29 -1.31 -13.64
CA PHE A 121 12.91 -2.51 -14.19
C PHE A 121 12.51 -2.63 -15.65
N LEU A 122 13.50 -2.71 -16.54
CA LEU A 122 13.32 -2.87 -17.97
C LEU A 122 14.28 -3.96 -18.45
N GLY A 123 13.74 -5.15 -18.73
CA GLY A 123 14.50 -6.32 -19.08
C GLY A 123 15.46 -6.78 -17.97
N ASP A 124 16.76 -6.64 -18.22
CA ASP A 124 17.84 -6.94 -17.27
C ASP A 124 18.38 -5.72 -16.52
N LYS A 125 17.85 -4.52 -16.85
CA LYS A 125 18.29 -3.25 -16.27
C LYS A 125 17.37 -2.79 -15.15
N VAL A 126 18.00 -2.09 -14.22
CA VAL A 126 17.33 -1.30 -13.20
C VAL A 126 17.72 0.16 -13.35
N PHE A 127 16.75 1.04 -13.15
CA PHE A 127 16.90 2.49 -13.09
C PHE A 127 16.48 2.96 -11.70
N SER A 128 17.12 4.00 -11.17
CA SER A 128 16.73 4.64 -9.91
C SER A 128 16.48 6.11 -10.18
N TYR A 129 15.29 6.58 -9.85
CA TYR A 129 14.88 7.97 -10.01
C TYR A 129 14.62 8.59 -8.64
N TYR A 130 15.02 9.85 -8.48
CA TYR A 130 14.63 10.68 -7.35
C TYR A 130 14.18 12.05 -7.87
N ASN A 131 13.02 12.52 -7.41
CA ASN A 131 12.43 13.77 -7.90
C ASN A 131 12.36 13.81 -9.45
N HIS A 132 11.99 12.67 -10.04
CA HIS A 132 11.86 12.40 -11.48
C HIS A 132 13.17 12.59 -12.29
N SER A 133 14.33 12.63 -11.64
CA SER A 133 15.65 12.68 -12.29
C SER A 133 16.35 11.34 -12.14
N LEU A 134 17.01 10.86 -13.21
CA LEU A 134 17.77 9.61 -13.16
C LEU A 134 19.03 9.79 -12.29
N GLU A 135 19.20 8.89 -11.32
CA GLU A 135 20.36 8.92 -10.44
C GLU A 135 21.66 8.61 -11.19
N LYS A 136 22.73 9.32 -10.82
CA LYS A 136 24.03 9.17 -11.48
C LYS A 136 24.54 7.74 -11.39
N GLY A 137 24.86 7.15 -12.54
CA GLY A 137 25.41 5.80 -12.64
C GLY A 137 24.37 4.73 -12.95
N TYR A 138 23.08 5.08 -13.01
CA TYR A 138 22.03 4.24 -13.58
C TYR A 138 21.90 4.46 -15.11
N PRO A 139 21.38 3.47 -15.86
CA PRO A 139 20.93 2.16 -15.40
C PRO A 139 22.06 1.19 -15.04
N LEU A 140 21.75 0.24 -14.15
CA LEU A 140 22.63 -0.85 -13.73
C LEU A 140 22.00 -2.21 -14.05
N GLU A 141 22.77 -3.29 -13.96
CA GLU A 141 22.21 -4.65 -14.01
C GLU A 141 21.40 -4.93 -12.74
N ILE A 142 20.28 -5.64 -12.87
CA ILE A 142 19.47 -6.07 -11.72
C ILE A 142 20.34 -6.81 -10.68
N GLN A 143 21.24 -7.69 -11.11
CA GLN A 143 22.10 -8.46 -10.21
C GLN A 143 23.06 -7.60 -9.37
N GLN A 144 23.42 -6.40 -9.85
CA GLN A 144 24.34 -5.51 -9.12
C GLN A 144 23.63 -4.82 -7.95
N VAL A 145 22.35 -4.49 -8.12
CA VAL A 145 21.56 -3.78 -7.12
C VAL A 145 20.79 -4.76 -6.23
N PHE A 146 20.15 -5.75 -6.84
CA PHE A 146 19.28 -6.76 -6.24
C PHE A 146 19.79 -8.17 -6.56
N PRO A 147 20.92 -8.61 -5.96
CA PRO A 147 21.50 -9.92 -6.23
C PRO A 147 20.51 -11.05 -5.92
N GLY A 148 20.37 -12.00 -6.86
CA GLY A 148 19.47 -13.15 -6.73
C GLY A 148 18.04 -12.93 -7.22
N ILE A 149 17.70 -11.72 -7.69
CA ILE A 149 16.41 -11.41 -8.33
C ILE A 149 16.50 -11.66 -9.84
N PRO A 150 15.57 -12.37 -10.48
CA PRO A 150 15.65 -12.64 -11.92
C PRO A 150 15.42 -11.38 -12.77
N CYS A 151 15.85 -11.42 -14.03
CA CYS A 151 15.51 -10.40 -15.02
C CYS A 151 14.09 -10.61 -15.58
N HIS A 152 13.57 -9.64 -16.34
CA HIS A 152 12.23 -9.65 -16.95
C HIS A 152 11.15 -9.96 -15.91
N LEU A 153 11.04 -9.08 -14.93
CA LEU A 153 10.07 -9.19 -13.84
C LEU A 153 8.68 -8.83 -14.36
N ASP A 154 7.63 -9.37 -13.73
CA ASP A 154 6.25 -9.00 -14.09
C ASP A 154 5.69 -7.92 -13.15
N ALA A 155 6.22 -7.82 -11.93
CA ALA A 155 5.84 -6.78 -10.97
C ALA A 155 6.87 -6.64 -9.85
N ALA A 156 6.82 -5.50 -9.15
CA ALA A 156 7.56 -5.27 -7.92
C ALA A 156 6.70 -4.44 -6.95
N VAL A 157 6.89 -4.58 -5.65
CA VAL A 157 6.25 -3.72 -4.64
C VAL A 157 7.08 -3.67 -3.36
N GLU A 158 7.17 -2.50 -2.75
CA GLU A 158 7.82 -2.34 -1.45
C GLU A 158 6.99 -2.96 -0.32
N CYS A 159 7.66 -3.55 0.67
CA CYS A 159 7.04 -4.12 1.86
C CYS A 159 7.81 -3.71 3.12
N PRO A 160 7.44 -2.59 3.75
CA PRO A 160 8.07 -2.09 4.97
C PRO A 160 8.01 -3.06 6.14
N LYS A 161 8.97 -2.95 7.06
CA LYS A 161 8.91 -3.63 8.36
C LYS A 161 7.63 -3.27 9.11
N GLY A 162 6.99 -4.27 9.71
CA GLY A 162 5.69 -4.12 10.36
C GLY A 162 4.52 -4.42 9.42
N GLU A 163 4.77 -4.54 8.11
CA GLU A 163 3.86 -5.16 7.14
C GLU A 163 4.48 -6.43 6.55
N CYS A 164 5.80 -6.40 6.35
CA CYS A 164 6.67 -7.57 6.29
C CYS A 164 7.50 -7.72 7.57
N ILE A 165 8.18 -8.87 7.69
CA ILE A 165 9.05 -9.19 8.83
C ILE A 165 10.23 -8.21 8.93
N THR A 166 10.76 -7.81 7.78
CA THR A 166 11.85 -6.85 7.60
C THR A 166 11.51 -5.91 6.44
N ASP A 167 12.21 -4.78 6.34
CA ASP A 167 12.11 -3.92 5.15
C ASP A 167 12.53 -4.72 3.92
N SER A 168 11.56 -4.97 3.05
CA SER A 168 11.69 -5.88 1.94
C SER A 168 11.13 -5.28 0.65
N VAL A 169 11.50 -5.87 -0.47
CA VAL A 169 10.83 -5.69 -1.76
C VAL A 169 10.35 -7.06 -2.22
N LEU A 170 9.10 -7.14 -2.68
CA LEU A 170 8.55 -8.34 -3.30
C LEU A 170 8.66 -8.19 -4.82
N PHE A 171 9.36 -9.12 -5.47
CA PHE A 171 9.46 -9.19 -6.93
C PHE A 171 8.69 -10.40 -7.45
N PHE A 172 7.95 -10.23 -8.55
CA PHE A 172 7.08 -11.24 -9.13
C PHE A 172 7.60 -11.67 -10.49
N LYS A 173 7.60 -12.98 -10.75
CA LYS A 173 7.87 -13.59 -12.05
C LYS A 173 7.01 -14.85 -12.21
N GLY A 174 5.94 -14.77 -12.97
CA GLY A 174 4.85 -15.72 -12.98
C GLY A 174 4.27 -15.91 -11.58
N HIS A 175 4.24 -17.15 -11.11
CA HIS A 175 3.80 -17.49 -9.74
C HIS A 175 4.95 -17.44 -8.72
N GLU A 176 6.17 -17.15 -9.15
CA GLU A 176 7.34 -17.08 -8.27
C GLU A 176 7.44 -15.68 -7.67
N VAL A 177 7.50 -15.62 -6.35
CA VAL A 177 7.63 -14.37 -5.60
C VAL A 177 8.93 -14.38 -4.81
N TYR A 178 9.76 -13.38 -5.05
CA TYR A 178 11.07 -13.22 -4.44
C TYR A 178 10.99 -12.11 -3.40
N SER A 179 11.03 -12.48 -2.12
CA SER A 179 11.13 -11.53 -1.02
C SER A 179 12.59 -11.17 -0.80
N PHE A 180 12.98 -9.98 -1.25
CA PHE A 180 14.33 -9.43 -1.09
C PHE A 180 14.39 -8.63 0.21
N ASP A 181 15.23 -9.03 1.15
CA ASP A 181 15.50 -8.28 2.37
C ASP A 181 16.52 -7.16 2.06
N ILE A 182 16.11 -5.90 2.25
CA ILE A 182 16.90 -4.73 1.81
C ILE A 182 18.24 -4.65 2.55
N LYS A 183 18.23 -4.93 3.86
CA LYS A 183 19.40 -4.77 4.73
C LYS A 183 20.45 -5.86 4.49
N THR A 184 20.00 -7.11 4.42
CA THR A 184 20.89 -8.29 4.30
C THR A 184 21.18 -8.66 2.85
N LYS A 185 20.41 -8.10 1.90
CA LYS A 185 20.43 -8.47 0.47
C LYS A 185 20.20 -9.96 0.22
N THR A 186 19.44 -10.60 1.10
CA THR A 186 19.08 -12.02 0.97
C THR A 186 17.72 -12.17 0.30
N VAL A 187 17.55 -13.26 -0.44
CA VAL A 187 16.32 -13.52 -1.20
C VAL A 187 15.65 -14.78 -0.69
N LYS A 188 14.36 -14.68 -0.35
CA LYS A 188 13.49 -15.83 -0.08
C LYS A 188 12.52 -15.99 -1.22
N LYS A 189 12.66 -17.07 -1.97
CA LYS A 189 11.73 -17.45 -3.03
C LYS A 189 10.53 -18.21 -2.46
N LYS A 190 9.32 -17.82 -2.86
CA LYS A 190 8.04 -18.47 -2.57
C LYS A 190 7.31 -18.75 -3.87
N LEU A 191 6.41 -19.73 -3.86
CA LEU A 191 5.52 -20.03 -4.97
C LEU A 191 4.09 -19.76 -4.52
N TRP A 192 3.40 -18.81 -5.16
CA TRP A 192 2.03 -18.41 -4.84
C TRP A 192 1.08 -18.76 -6.00
N ASN A 193 0.85 -20.05 -6.23
CA ASN A 193 0.01 -20.54 -7.34
C ASN A 193 -1.47 -20.11 -7.22
N HIS A 194 -1.92 -19.72 -6.04
CA HIS A 194 -3.28 -19.24 -5.79
C HIS A 194 -3.45 -17.74 -6.10
N LEU A 195 -2.36 -16.99 -6.21
CA LEU A 195 -2.39 -15.60 -6.63
C LEU A 195 -2.34 -15.56 -8.17
N PRO A 196 -3.13 -14.69 -8.83
CA PRO A 196 -2.97 -14.43 -10.26
C PRO A 196 -1.53 -14.03 -10.59
N ASN A 197 -1.10 -14.26 -11.83
CA ASN A 197 0.14 -13.66 -12.31
C ASN A 197 -0.04 -12.14 -12.35
N CYS A 198 0.67 -11.45 -11.47
CA CYS A 198 0.60 -10.00 -11.37
C CYS A 198 1.36 -9.38 -12.53
N THR A 199 0.70 -8.53 -13.31
CA THR A 199 1.34 -7.68 -14.32
C THR A 199 1.75 -6.32 -13.77
N SER A 200 1.29 -5.98 -12.57
CA SER A 200 1.87 -4.94 -11.74
C SER A 200 1.45 -5.17 -10.29
N ALA A 201 2.21 -4.62 -9.35
CA ALA A 201 1.91 -4.70 -7.93
C ALA A 201 1.98 -3.30 -7.32
N PHE A 202 1.10 -3.05 -6.36
CA PHE A 202 0.96 -1.72 -5.77
C PHE A 202 0.66 -1.82 -4.28
N ARG A 203 1.43 -1.09 -3.48
CA ARG A 203 1.13 -0.87 -2.06
C ARG A 203 0.51 0.52 -1.91
N TRP A 204 -0.70 0.57 -1.37
CA TRP A 204 -1.40 1.83 -1.13
C TRP A 204 -2.12 1.80 0.20
N LEU A 205 -1.78 2.75 1.07
CA LEU A 205 -2.34 2.88 2.42
C LEU A 205 -2.35 1.53 3.15
N GLU A 206 -1.19 0.87 3.25
CA GLU A 206 -1.00 -0.39 3.98
C GLU A 206 -1.63 -1.65 3.34
N HIS A 207 -2.16 -1.51 2.12
CA HIS A 207 -2.79 -2.61 1.41
C HIS A 207 -2.03 -2.93 0.12
N TYR A 208 -1.92 -4.22 -0.17
CA TYR A 208 -1.13 -4.75 -1.28
C TYR A 208 -2.05 -5.32 -2.35
N TYR A 209 -1.83 -4.89 -3.58
CA TYR A 209 -2.67 -5.20 -4.72
C TYR A 209 -1.84 -5.79 -5.84
N CYS A 210 -2.26 -6.96 -6.32
CA CYS A 210 -1.77 -7.61 -7.53
C CYS A 210 -2.73 -7.26 -8.66
N PHE A 211 -2.28 -6.47 -9.62
CA PHE A 211 -3.04 -6.15 -10.83
C PHE A 211 -2.81 -7.24 -11.87
N HIS A 212 -3.88 -7.62 -12.58
CA HIS A 212 -3.87 -8.62 -13.63
C HIS A 212 -5.02 -8.34 -14.61
N GLY A 213 -4.70 -8.21 -15.90
CA GLY A 213 -5.61 -7.63 -16.88
C GLY A 213 -6.09 -6.25 -16.43
N HIS A 214 -7.40 -5.99 -16.53
CA HIS A 214 -8.03 -4.79 -15.99
C HIS A 214 -8.59 -4.96 -14.57
N ASN A 215 -8.17 -6.02 -13.88
CA ASN A 215 -8.61 -6.37 -12.54
C ASN A 215 -7.47 -6.24 -11.53
N PHE A 216 -7.83 -6.32 -10.26
CA PHE A 216 -6.86 -6.45 -9.18
C PHE A 216 -7.36 -7.42 -8.10
N THR A 217 -6.41 -7.99 -7.38
CA THR A 217 -6.60 -8.85 -6.22
C THR A 217 -5.80 -8.29 -5.05
N ARG A 218 -6.44 -8.05 -3.91
CA ARG A 218 -5.71 -7.69 -2.68
C ARG A 218 -5.15 -8.96 -2.04
N PHE A 219 -3.90 -8.92 -1.63
CA PHE A 219 -3.22 -10.05 -1.02
C PHE A 219 -2.51 -9.66 0.29
N ASN A 220 -2.21 -10.66 1.09
CA ASN A 220 -1.35 -10.54 2.26
C ASN A 220 0.12 -10.59 1.82
N PRO A 221 0.96 -9.59 2.14
CA PRO A 221 2.34 -9.54 1.63
C PRO A 221 3.27 -10.62 2.19
N VAL A 222 2.90 -11.26 3.29
CA VAL A 222 3.70 -12.33 3.92
C VAL A 222 3.28 -13.72 3.44
N SER A 223 1.97 -14.02 3.44
CA SER A 223 1.44 -15.34 3.08
C SER A 223 1.02 -15.47 1.62
N GLY A 224 0.71 -14.36 0.95
CA GLY A 224 0.08 -14.31 -0.37
C GLY A 224 -1.43 -14.55 -0.32
N GLU A 225 -2.03 -14.78 0.85
CA GLU A 225 -3.46 -15.10 0.99
C GLU A 225 -4.35 -13.96 0.47
N VAL A 226 -5.47 -14.35 -0.14
CA VAL A 226 -6.46 -13.45 -0.72
C VAL A 226 -7.73 -13.54 0.11
N GLU A 227 -8.21 -12.38 0.57
CA GLU A 227 -9.38 -12.32 1.44
C GLU A 227 -10.45 -11.38 0.89
N GLY A 228 -11.69 -11.86 0.91
CA GLY A 228 -12.85 -11.18 0.38
C GLY A 228 -13.09 -11.48 -1.10
N ASN A 229 -14.06 -10.78 -1.67
CA ASN A 229 -14.50 -11.05 -3.04
C ASN A 229 -13.55 -10.39 -4.05
N TYR A 230 -12.64 -11.20 -4.59
CA TYR A 230 -11.69 -10.84 -5.65
C TYR A 230 -11.78 -11.86 -6.80
N PRO A 231 -11.39 -11.47 -8.03
CA PRO A 231 -10.85 -10.18 -8.43
C PRO A 231 -11.90 -9.05 -8.48
N LYS A 232 -11.44 -7.80 -8.49
CA LYS A 232 -12.26 -6.59 -8.66
C LYS A 232 -11.78 -5.78 -9.86
N ASP A 233 -12.70 -5.10 -10.54
CA ASP A 233 -12.38 -4.26 -11.70
C ASP A 233 -11.65 -2.99 -11.27
N ALA A 234 -10.43 -2.79 -11.76
CA ALA A 234 -9.58 -1.66 -11.41
C ALA A 234 -10.23 -0.31 -11.73
N ARG A 235 -11.05 -0.22 -12.78
CA ARG A 235 -11.73 1.01 -13.18
C ARG A 235 -12.72 1.51 -12.14
N ARG A 236 -13.26 0.62 -11.30
CA ARG A 236 -14.18 1.00 -10.23
C ARG A 236 -13.48 1.62 -9.04
N TYR A 237 -12.19 1.35 -8.83
CA TYR A 237 -11.48 1.65 -7.58
C TYR A 237 -10.28 2.58 -7.75
N PHE A 238 -9.43 2.31 -8.75
CA PHE A 238 -8.16 3.02 -8.96
C PHE A 238 -8.19 3.98 -10.15
N MET A 239 -9.35 4.13 -10.79
CA MET A 239 -9.53 5.06 -11.91
C MET A 239 -10.81 5.84 -11.72
N ARG A 240 -10.78 7.13 -12.05
CA ARG A 240 -12.01 7.91 -12.21
C ARG A 240 -12.47 7.80 -13.66
N CYS A 241 -13.35 6.84 -13.91
CA CYS A 241 -13.94 6.58 -15.22
C CYS A 241 -15.44 6.82 -15.18
N GLN A 242 -16.00 7.35 -16.26
CA GLN A 242 -17.45 7.49 -16.40
C GLN A 242 -18.11 6.10 -16.26
N ASP A 243 -19.23 6.02 -15.55
CA ASP A 243 -19.99 4.79 -15.28
C ASP A 243 -19.28 3.72 -14.41
N PHE A 244 -18.03 3.98 -14.01
CA PHE A 244 -17.30 3.16 -13.04
C PHE A 244 -17.15 3.92 -11.73
N GLY A 245 -17.48 3.24 -10.65
CA GLY A 245 -17.31 3.78 -9.32
C GLY A 245 -17.63 2.75 -8.26
N HIS A 246 -17.24 3.09 -7.04
CA HIS A 246 -17.63 2.43 -5.81
C HIS A 246 -17.94 3.51 -4.77
N GLY A 247 -18.81 3.21 -3.82
CA GLY A 247 -19.08 4.12 -2.71
C GLY A 247 -19.88 5.38 -3.07
N ALA A 248 -20.47 5.49 -4.26
CA ALA A 248 -21.28 6.66 -4.66
C ALA A 248 -22.48 6.95 -3.74
N GLU A 249 -22.93 5.94 -2.98
CA GLU A 249 -24.00 6.06 -1.98
C GLU A 249 -23.50 6.42 -0.57
N HIS A 250 -22.19 6.48 -0.34
CA HIS A 250 -21.63 6.77 0.98
C HIS A 250 -21.56 8.29 1.18
N ARG A 251 -22.48 8.81 2.01
CA ARG A 251 -22.37 10.18 2.53
C ARG A 251 -21.06 10.33 3.31
N LYS A 252 -20.42 11.49 3.23
CA LYS A 252 -19.34 11.81 4.15
C LYS A 252 -19.93 11.89 5.57
N PRO A 253 -19.31 11.25 6.57
CA PRO A 253 -19.78 11.39 7.94
C PRO A 253 -19.47 12.79 8.46
N ARG A 254 -20.22 13.24 9.47
CA ARG A 254 -19.87 14.47 10.20
C ARG A 254 -18.52 14.30 10.91
N CYS A 255 -17.78 15.39 11.07
CA CYS A 255 -16.50 15.42 11.77
C CYS A 255 -16.67 15.30 13.29
N LYS A 256 -17.11 14.12 13.71
CA LYS A 256 -17.21 13.69 15.10
C LYS A 256 -16.47 12.36 15.21
N LEU A 257 -15.28 12.37 15.81
CA LEU A 257 -14.45 11.19 15.96
C LEU A 257 -15.00 10.27 17.04
N ASP A 258 -14.86 8.96 16.86
CA ASP A 258 -15.30 7.95 17.83
C ASP A 258 -14.13 7.37 18.61
N ALA A 259 -12.96 7.31 17.98
CA ALA A 259 -11.72 6.94 18.62
C ALA A 259 -10.54 7.44 17.79
N MET A 260 -9.39 7.53 18.42
CA MET A 260 -8.11 7.71 17.76
C MET A 260 -7.08 6.80 18.42
N SER A 261 -6.07 6.39 17.67
CA SER A 261 -4.96 5.65 18.22
C SER A 261 -3.66 6.01 17.50
N MET A 262 -2.55 5.87 18.21
CA MET A 262 -1.21 6.00 17.66
C MET A 262 -0.30 5.00 18.34
N ASP A 263 0.50 4.27 17.57
CA ASP A 263 1.55 3.42 18.12
C ASP A 263 2.90 4.15 18.28
N ASP A 264 3.87 3.48 18.90
CA ASP A 264 5.20 4.05 19.16
C ASP A 264 6.01 4.34 17.88
N THR A 265 5.55 3.87 16.70
CA THR A 265 6.15 4.19 15.39
C THR A 265 5.52 5.43 14.74
N GLY A 266 4.48 6.00 15.36
CA GLY A 266 3.70 7.12 14.83
C GLY A 266 2.57 6.72 13.89
N LYS A 267 2.32 5.41 13.71
CA LYS A 267 1.20 4.92 12.89
C LYS A 267 -0.11 5.32 13.56
N THR A 268 -0.93 6.10 12.87
CA THR A 268 -2.05 6.81 13.48
C THR A 268 -3.36 6.51 12.75
N TYR A 269 -4.39 6.15 13.52
CA TYR A 269 -5.74 5.91 13.03
C TYR A 269 -6.76 6.83 13.69
N ALA A 270 -7.76 7.25 12.91
CA ALA A 270 -8.98 7.82 13.43
C ALA A 270 -10.18 6.99 12.98
N PHE A 271 -11.18 6.88 13.86
CA PHE A 271 -12.37 6.06 13.66
C PHE A 271 -13.60 6.97 13.66
N ILE A 272 -14.48 6.78 12.67
CA ILE A 272 -15.76 7.49 12.54
C ILE A 272 -16.79 6.51 11.99
N GLU A 273 -17.89 6.33 12.72
CA GLU A 273 -18.92 5.33 12.46
C GLU A 273 -18.29 3.92 12.30
N SER A 274 -18.55 3.22 11.19
CA SER A 274 -17.97 1.91 10.89
C SER A 274 -16.67 1.96 10.08
N MET A 275 -16.07 3.15 9.97
CA MET A 275 -14.92 3.43 9.12
C MET A 275 -13.71 3.87 9.95
N TYR A 276 -12.52 3.64 9.41
CA TYR A 276 -11.28 4.20 9.91
C TYR A 276 -10.52 4.90 8.79
N ILE A 277 -9.66 5.84 9.14
CA ILE A 277 -8.72 6.50 8.24
C ILE A 277 -7.33 6.46 8.86
N ARG A 278 -6.32 6.16 8.03
CA ARG A 278 -4.90 6.24 8.43
C ARG A 278 -4.38 7.65 8.18
N LEU A 279 -3.79 8.27 9.19
CA LEU A 279 -3.41 9.68 9.15
C LEU A 279 -1.92 9.91 8.86
N ASP A 280 -1.06 8.97 9.25
CA ASP A 280 0.40 9.09 9.07
C ASP A 280 0.84 8.87 7.62
N SER A 281 0.03 8.22 6.80
CA SER A 281 0.32 7.93 5.38
C SER A 281 -0.32 8.93 4.40
N HIS A 282 -0.74 10.11 4.86
CA HIS A 282 -1.47 11.09 4.03
C HIS A 282 -0.71 11.54 2.77
N ARG A 283 0.63 11.47 2.79
CA ARG A 283 1.50 11.69 1.62
C ARG A 283 1.08 10.82 0.43
N ASP A 284 0.74 9.57 0.67
CA ASP A 284 0.40 8.59 -0.37
C ASP A 284 -1.11 8.60 -0.70
N GLY A 285 -1.90 9.44 -0.02
CA GLY A 285 -3.33 9.61 -0.22
C GLY A 285 -4.15 9.54 1.08
N SER A 286 -5.44 9.81 0.96
CA SER A 286 -6.40 9.79 2.06
C SER A 286 -7.64 9.02 1.62
N HIS A 287 -7.98 7.95 2.35
CA HIS A 287 -9.15 7.12 2.05
C HIS A 287 -9.68 6.46 3.32
N PRO A 288 -10.99 6.59 3.62
CA PRO A 288 -11.60 5.85 4.71
C PRO A 288 -11.84 4.39 4.30
N PHE A 289 -11.54 3.45 5.20
CA PHE A 289 -11.78 2.02 5.00
C PHE A 289 -12.75 1.49 6.07
N PRO A 290 -13.59 0.49 5.76
CA PRO A 290 -14.38 -0.18 6.80
C PRO A 290 -13.45 -0.79 7.85
N ILE A 291 -13.81 -0.69 9.13
CA ILE A 291 -13.01 -1.24 10.25
C ILE A 291 -12.70 -2.73 10.04
N THR A 292 -13.68 -3.49 9.56
CA THR A 292 -13.57 -4.92 9.22
C THR A 292 -12.52 -5.24 8.16
N ARG A 293 -12.02 -4.24 7.42
CA ARG A 293 -10.95 -4.43 6.42
C ARG A 293 -9.61 -4.79 7.06
N SER A 294 -9.35 -4.26 8.26
CA SER A 294 -8.12 -4.46 9.02
C SER A 294 -8.36 -5.26 10.29
N TRP A 295 -9.45 -4.97 11.01
CA TRP A 295 -9.85 -5.67 12.23
C TRP A 295 -11.16 -6.43 11.99
N LYS A 296 -11.05 -7.64 11.40
CA LYS A 296 -12.17 -8.38 10.79
C LYS A 296 -13.33 -8.65 11.74
N GLU A 297 -13.02 -8.92 13.00
CA GLU A 297 -13.98 -9.29 14.04
C GLU A 297 -14.65 -8.06 14.69
N VAL A 298 -14.20 -6.85 14.38
CA VAL A 298 -14.76 -5.59 14.89
C VAL A 298 -15.71 -5.00 13.85
N SER A 299 -17.01 -5.05 14.15
CA SER A 299 -18.07 -4.54 13.28
C SER A 299 -18.79 -3.35 13.91
N GLY A 300 -19.08 -2.32 13.11
CA GLY A 300 -19.76 -1.12 13.59
C GLY A 300 -18.83 -0.13 14.30
N ARG A 301 -19.42 0.73 15.14
CA ARG A 301 -18.74 1.81 15.86
C ARG A 301 -17.91 1.27 17.03
N VAL A 302 -16.73 1.86 17.23
CA VAL A 302 -15.85 1.60 18.39
C VAL A 302 -15.96 2.76 19.39
N ASP A 303 -15.74 2.47 20.67
CA ASP A 303 -15.86 3.46 21.75
C ASP A 303 -14.51 4.09 22.12
N ALA A 304 -13.43 3.32 22.00
CA ALA A 304 -12.08 3.78 22.29
C ALA A 304 -11.05 2.82 21.69
N VAL A 305 -9.88 3.35 21.33
CA VAL A 305 -8.77 2.55 20.80
C VAL A 305 -7.47 3.08 21.38
N PHE A 306 -6.54 2.19 21.76
CA PHE A 306 -5.20 2.58 22.18
C PHE A 306 -4.18 1.50 21.80
N ASN A 307 -2.91 1.89 21.78
CA ASN A 307 -1.79 0.99 21.49
C ASN A 307 -0.93 0.81 22.75
N HIS A 308 -0.36 -0.37 22.91
CA HIS A 308 0.64 -0.64 23.96
C HIS A 308 1.55 -1.79 23.51
N GLY A 309 2.84 -1.52 23.36
CA GLY A 309 3.79 -2.48 22.80
C GLY A 309 3.39 -2.93 21.39
N ASP A 310 3.44 -4.24 21.14
CA ASP A 310 3.10 -4.84 19.85
C ASP A 310 1.60 -5.08 19.65
N ARG A 311 0.74 -4.32 20.34
CA ARG A 311 -0.71 -4.56 20.39
C ARG A 311 -1.53 -3.30 20.20
N ILE A 312 -2.68 -3.48 19.56
CA ILE A 312 -3.77 -2.51 19.49
C ILE A 312 -4.99 -3.07 20.21
N TYR A 313 -5.56 -2.23 21.08
CA TYR A 313 -6.68 -2.53 21.95
C TYR A 313 -7.88 -1.74 21.45
N ILE A 314 -8.97 -2.43 21.12
CA ILE A 314 -10.20 -1.81 20.60
C ILE A 314 -11.32 -2.13 21.57
N ILE A 315 -11.96 -1.10 22.12
CA ILE A 315 -13.06 -1.21 23.07
C ILE A 315 -14.36 -0.93 22.33
N GLN A 316 -15.34 -1.82 22.51
CA GLN A 316 -16.68 -1.70 21.95
C GLN A 316 -17.71 -2.18 22.98
N GLY A 317 -18.46 -1.24 23.55
CA GLY A 317 -19.38 -1.48 24.65
C GLY A 317 -18.67 -2.09 25.86
N ASN A 318 -19.09 -3.30 26.25
CA ASN A 318 -18.49 -4.05 27.35
C ASN A 318 -17.46 -5.09 26.89
N GLN A 319 -16.99 -5.01 25.65
CA GLN A 319 -16.00 -5.91 25.09
C GLN A 319 -14.71 -5.18 24.75
N ILE A 320 -13.59 -5.90 24.85
CA ILE A 320 -12.30 -5.48 24.35
C ILE A 320 -11.75 -6.53 23.40
N TYR A 321 -11.21 -6.05 22.28
CA TYR A 321 -10.50 -6.83 21.29
C TYR A 321 -9.02 -6.43 21.37
N ILE A 322 -8.12 -7.41 21.25
CA ILE A 322 -6.68 -7.12 21.18
C ILE A 322 -6.11 -7.80 19.95
N TYR A 323 -5.46 -7.01 19.11
CA TYR A 323 -4.76 -7.49 17.93
C TYR A 323 -3.26 -7.26 18.08
N LYS A 324 -2.46 -8.05 17.38
CA LYS A 324 -1.06 -7.68 17.10
C LYS A 324 -1.05 -6.41 16.24
N SER A 325 -0.11 -5.49 16.50
CA SER A 325 -0.04 -4.17 15.84
C SER A 325 0.65 -4.17 14.47
N ALA A 326 1.34 -5.25 14.11
CA ALA A 326 1.89 -5.46 12.76
C ALA A 326 0.83 -5.98 11.80
N THR A 327 0.89 -5.60 10.52
CA THR A 327 0.01 -6.14 9.49
C THR A 327 0.53 -7.49 8.97
N PRO A 328 -0.37 -8.46 8.67
CA PRO A 328 -1.83 -8.43 8.90
C PRO A 328 -2.18 -8.35 10.39
N TYR A 329 -3.18 -7.54 10.75
CA TYR A 329 -3.66 -7.47 12.14
C TYR A 329 -4.35 -8.79 12.49
N THR A 330 -3.73 -9.55 13.39
CA THR A 330 -4.29 -10.83 13.87
C THR A 330 -4.87 -10.65 15.27
N LEU A 331 -6.14 -11.03 15.44
CA LEU A 331 -6.79 -11.07 16.75
C LEU A 331 -6.04 -12.05 17.64
N ILE A 332 -5.75 -11.65 18.88
CA ILE A 332 -5.15 -12.55 19.87
C ILE A 332 -6.17 -13.62 20.24
N GLU A 333 -5.72 -14.88 20.30
CA GLU A 333 -6.56 -16.01 20.67
C GLU A 333 -7.26 -15.76 22.02
N GLY A 334 -8.56 -16.05 22.08
CA GLY A 334 -9.39 -15.84 23.26
C GLY A 334 -9.99 -14.43 23.40
N TYR A 335 -9.81 -13.54 22.41
CA TYR A 335 -10.54 -12.27 22.31
C TYR A 335 -11.71 -12.38 21.32
N PRO A 336 -12.74 -11.51 21.44
CA PRO A 336 -12.91 -10.48 22.47
C PRO A 336 -13.18 -11.04 23.87
N LYS A 337 -12.83 -10.25 24.89
CA LYS A 337 -13.13 -10.54 26.30
C LYS A 337 -14.02 -9.45 26.91
N PRO A 338 -14.70 -9.72 28.04
CA PRO A 338 -15.32 -8.66 28.82
C PRO A 338 -14.30 -7.60 29.24
N LEU A 339 -14.64 -6.32 29.07
CA LEU A 339 -13.78 -5.20 29.44
C LEU A 339 -13.38 -5.24 30.93
N LYS A 340 -14.31 -5.70 31.77
CA LYS A 340 -14.12 -5.87 33.21
C LYS A 340 -13.03 -6.89 33.53
N ASP A 341 -12.94 -7.97 32.76
CA ASP A 341 -11.96 -9.03 33.01
C ASP A 341 -10.56 -8.59 32.59
N GLU A 342 -10.46 -7.76 31.54
CA GLU A 342 -9.17 -7.35 30.98
C GLU A 342 -8.61 -6.06 31.59
N LEU A 343 -9.47 -5.09 31.92
CA LEU A 343 -9.09 -3.76 32.43
C LEU A 343 -9.68 -3.43 33.82
N GLY A 344 -10.57 -4.26 34.38
CA GLY A 344 -11.18 -4.01 35.69
C GLY A 344 -12.25 -2.91 35.69
N ILE A 345 -12.76 -2.53 34.51
CA ILE A 345 -13.78 -1.48 34.35
C ILE A 345 -14.94 -1.97 33.47
N GLU A 346 -16.12 -1.39 33.65
CA GLU A 346 -17.27 -1.62 32.78
C GLU A 346 -17.39 -0.50 31.75
N GLY A 347 -17.89 -0.82 30.55
CA GLY A 347 -18.19 0.14 29.50
C GLY A 347 -19.62 0.69 29.56
N PRO A 348 -20.05 1.46 28.54
CA PRO A 348 -19.19 2.02 27.48
C PRO A 348 -18.21 3.05 28.06
N VAL A 349 -17.18 3.36 27.28
CA VAL A 349 -16.20 4.43 27.56
C VAL A 349 -16.29 5.49 26.47
N ASN A 350 -15.69 6.65 26.69
CA ASN A 350 -15.72 7.78 25.77
C ASN A 350 -14.45 7.89 24.93
N ALA A 351 -13.29 7.57 25.51
CA ALA A 351 -12.01 7.59 24.83
C ALA A 351 -10.97 6.79 25.63
N ALA A 352 -9.88 6.42 24.99
CA ALA A 352 -8.69 5.89 25.64
C ALA A 352 -7.44 6.44 24.95
N PHE A 353 -6.38 6.67 25.72
CA PHE A 353 -5.07 6.99 25.15
C PHE A 353 -3.97 6.50 26.08
N LEU A 354 -2.80 6.27 25.49
CA LEU A 354 -1.58 5.93 26.20
C LEU A 354 -0.46 6.75 25.56
N CYS A 355 0.36 7.40 26.38
CA CYS A 355 1.51 8.16 25.90
C CYS A 355 2.71 7.25 25.64
N ALA A 356 3.56 7.61 24.68
CA ALA A 356 4.68 6.77 24.24
C ALA A 356 5.60 6.35 25.40
N ASN A 357 6.01 5.08 25.41
CA ASN A 357 6.84 4.45 26.44
C ASN A 357 6.25 4.42 27.86
N GLU A 358 4.94 4.65 28.01
CA GLU A 358 4.24 4.51 29.28
C GLU A 358 3.47 3.18 29.36
N HIS A 359 3.14 2.76 30.58
CA HIS A 359 2.37 1.55 30.87
C HIS A 359 1.03 1.88 31.53
N VAL A 360 0.70 3.16 31.68
CA VAL A 360 -0.57 3.62 32.22
C VAL A 360 -1.44 4.04 31.05
N VAL A 361 -2.55 3.33 30.84
CA VAL A 361 -3.59 3.77 29.91
C VAL A 361 -4.57 4.68 30.66
N HIS A 362 -4.94 5.78 30.02
CA HIS A 362 -5.92 6.72 30.51
C HIS A 362 -7.25 6.48 29.81
N ILE A 363 -8.27 6.09 30.58
CA ILE A 363 -9.63 5.84 30.07
C ILE A 363 -10.53 7.00 30.45
N ILE A 364 -11.20 7.59 29.46
CA ILE A 364 -12.21 8.62 29.68
C ILE A 364 -13.58 7.93 29.76
N LYS A 365 -14.30 8.13 30.86
CA LYS A 365 -15.65 7.61 31.06
C LYS A 365 -16.54 8.68 31.68
N GLY A 366 -17.50 9.18 30.90
CA GLY A 366 -18.24 10.39 31.22
C GLY A 366 -17.29 11.58 31.37
N GLN A 367 -17.44 12.33 32.46
CA GLN A 367 -16.58 13.47 32.77
C GLN A 367 -15.43 13.12 33.72
N LYS A 368 -14.86 11.91 33.57
CA LYS A 368 -13.81 11.39 34.45
C LYS A 368 -12.72 10.72 33.64
N MET A 369 -11.49 10.81 34.13
CA MET A 369 -10.34 10.06 33.65
C MET A 369 -9.94 9.01 34.68
N LEU A 370 -9.78 7.77 34.22
CA LEU A 370 -9.36 6.62 35.00
C LEU A 370 -7.97 6.20 34.56
N ASP A 371 -7.07 5.98 35.51
CA ASP A 371 -5.72 5.47 35.23
C ASP A 371 -5.66 3.98 35.51
N ILE A 372 -5.24 3.21 34.49
CA ILE A 372 -5.09 1.76 34.59
C ILE A 372 -3.66 1.40 34.23
N ASP A 373 -2.96 0.81 35.19
CA ASP A 373 -1.61 0.28 34.98
C ASP A 373 -1.69 -1.07 34.25
N LEU A 374 -1.22 -1.09 33.00
CA LEU A 374 -1.25 -2.28 32.15
C LEU A 374 -0.28 -3.38 32.61
N ALA A 375 0.70 -3.05 33.46
CA ALA A 375 1.62 -4.01 34.07
C ALA A 375 1.05 -4.65 35.36
N ALA A 376 -0.04 -4.12 35.92
CA ALA A 376 -0.67 -4.68 37.11
C ALA A 376 -1.44 -5.99 36.81
N THR A 377 -1.51 -6.90 37.79
CA THR A 377 -2.32 -8.13 37.70
C THR A 377 -2.97 -8.39 39.08
N PRO A 378 -4.32 -8.35 39.20
CA PRO A 378 -5.27 -7.94 38.16
C PRO A 378 -5.14 -6.44 37.82
N ARG A 379 -5.54 -6.06 36.61
CA ARG A 379 -5.68 -4.65 36.23
C ARG A 379 -6.95 -4.07 36.87
N ALA A 380 -6.85 -2.83 37.35
CA ALA A 380 -7.96 -2.09 37.93
C ALA A 380 -7.69 -0.58 37.81
N ALA A 381 -8.75 0.22 37.87
CA ALA A 381 -8.63 1.67 37.96
C ALA A 381 -7.95 2.06 39.30
N LYS A 382 -6.76 2.64 39.22
CA LYS A 382 -5.97 3.06 40.40
C LYS A 382 -6.34 4.47 40.87
N SER A 383 -6.76 5.32 39.95
CA SER A 383 -7.06 6.72 40.23
C SER A 383 -8.20 7.18 39.35
N GLU A 384 -9.01 8.08 39.89
CA GLU A 384 -10.15 8.69 39.22
C GLU A 384 -10.05 10.20 39.36
N PHE A 385 -10.02 10.91 38.24
CA PHE A 385 -9.90 12.36 38.19
C PHE A 385 -11.14 12.96 37.52
N PRO A 386 -11.87 13.87 38.19
CA PRO A 386 -12.91 14.63 37.52
C PRO A 386 -12.28 15.58 36.49
N LEU A 387 -12.80 15.59 35.27
CA LEU A 387 -12.30 16.44 34.19
C LEU A 387 -13.05 17.77 34.13
N SER A 388 -12.34 18.85 33.80
CA SER A 388 -12.95 20.16 33.56
C SER A 388 -13.70 20.24 32.22
N ILE A 389 -13.41 19.31 31.30
CA ILE A 389 -14.01 19.17 29.98
C ILE A 389 -15.00 17.99 29.97
N ALA A 390 -16.15 18.17 29.32
CA ALA A 390 -17.19 17.17 29.15
C ALA A 390 -17.27 16.68 27.70
N ASP A 391 -18.06 15.63 27.47
CA ASP A 391 -18.43 15.13 26.14
C ASP A 391 -17.23 14.86 25.21
N ILE A 392 -16.15 14.33 25.79
CA ILE A 392 -15.00 13.85 25.02
C ILE A 392 -15.45 12.71 24.12
N ASP A 393 -15.14 12.83 22.83
CA ASP A 393 -15.49 11.82 21.84
C ASP A 393 -14.29 10.95 21.44
N ALA A 394 -13.07 11.50 21.49
CA ALA A 394 -11.83 10.76 21.24
C ALA A 394 -10.64 11.44 21.91
N ALA A 395 -9.56 10.69 22.13
CA ALA A 395 -8.30 11.23 22.64
C ALA A 395 -7.11 10.50 22.02
N ILE A 396 -5.97 11.18 21.95
CA ILE A 396 -4.69 10.64 21.47
C ILE A 396 -3.57 11.35 22.22
N CYS A 397 -2.47 10.65 22.48
CA CYS A 397 -1.25 11.26 22.99
C CYS A 397 -0.15 11.14 21.96
N ASP A 398 0.42 12.26 21.55
CA ASP A 398 1.54 12.33 20.62
C ASP A 398 2.70 13.16 21.19
N ALA A 399 3.71 13.46 20.38
CA ALA A 399 4.88 14.22 20.82
C ALA A 399 4.56 15.65 21.30
N GLU A 400 3.40 16.22 20.94
CA GLU A 400 2.96 17.54 21.41
C GLU A 400 2.20 17.47 22.74
N GLY A 401 1.74 16.28 23.15
CA GLY A 401 0.97 16.03 24.36
C GLY A 401 -0.35 15.31 24.07
N VAL A 402 -1.36 15.56 24.90
CA VAL A 402 -2.67 14.92 24.82
C VAL A 402 -3.64 15.81 24.04
N LYS A 403 -4.13 15.33 22.90
CA LYS A 403 -5.19 15.96 22.12
C LYS A 403 -6.52 15.29 22.45
N VAL A 404 -7.46 16.08 22.94
CA VAL A 404 -8.82 15.64 23.30
C VAL A 404 -9.81 16.25 22.32
N TYR A 405 -10.64 15.42 21.70
CA TYR A 405 -11.58 15.80 20.66
C TYR A 405 -13.01 15.86 21.21
N VAL A 406 -13.72 16.95 20.89
CA VAL A 406 -15.12 17.20 21.25
C VAL A 406 -15.83 17.80 20.03
N GLY A 407 -16.68 17.01 19.39
CA GLY A 407 -17.28 17.32 18.09
C GLY A 407 -16.22 17.67 17.05
N ALA A 408 -16.40 18.80 16.36
CA ALA A 408 -15.49 19.29 15.33
C ALA A 408 -14.26 20.07 15.86
N LYS A 409 -13.94 19.93 17.16
CA LYS A 409 -12.84 20.67 17.81
C LYS A 409 -11.92 19.73 18.58
N TYR A 410 -10.69 20.17 18.81
CA TYR A 410 -9.77 19.53 19.74
C TYR A 410 -9.09 20.53 20.68
N TYR A 411 -8.62 20.03 21.81
CA TYR A 411 -7.91 20.77 22.85
C TYR A 411 -6.58 20.07 23.13
N LEU A 412 -5.49 20.82 23.13
CA LEU A 412 -4.15 20.29 23.39
C LEU A 412 -3.74 20.55 24.83
N TYR A 413 -3.39 19.48 25.55
CA TYR A 413 -2.86 19.51 26.92
C TYR A 413 -1.42 19.01 26.89
N GLN A 414 -0.48 19.68 27.56
CA GLN A 414 0.94 19.27 27.46
C GLN A 414 1.27 17.93 28.14
N SER A 415 0.38 17.40 28.99
CA SER A 415 0.54 16.07 29.60
C SER A 415 -0.79 15.52 30.12
N PRO A 416 -0.89 14.20 30.38
CA PRO A 416 -2.08 13.60 31.01
C PRO A 416 -2.41 14.24 32.36
N ARG A 417 -1.39 14.62 33.14
CA ARG A 417 -1.56 15.30 34.43
C ARG A 417 -2.25 16.67 34.30
N ILE A 418 -1.92 17.43 33.25
CA ILE A 418 -2.55 18.74 33.01
C ILE A 418 -3.99 18.55 32.54
N LEU A 419 -4.29 17.53 31.74
CA LEU A 419 -5.67 17.16 31.43
C LEU A 419 -6.46 16.80 32.70
N ALA A 420 -5.86 15.99 33.58
CA ALA A 420 -6.50 15.48 34.79
C ALA A 420 -6.78 16.55 35.85
N MET A 421 -5.84 17.47 36.07
CA MET A 421 -5.85 18.39 37.22
C MET A 421 -6.01 19.86 36.81
N GLY A 422 -5.96 20.15 35.50
CA GLY A 422 -6.04 21.50 34.96
C GLY A 422 -7.42 22.12 35.13
N LYS A 423 -7.45 23.33 35.71
CA LYS A 423 -8.68 24.12 35.85
C LYS A 423 -8.95 25.03 34.64
N ILE A 424 -7.92 25.28 33.83
CA ILE A 424 -8.00 26.14 32.64
C ILE A 424 -8.15 25.23 31.43
N MET A 425 -9.22 25.42 30.65
CA MET A 425 -9.36 24.76 29.37
C MET A 425 -8.46 25.44 28.34
N PRO A 426 -7.66 24.68 27.56
CA PRO A 426 -6.90 25.21 26.45
C PRO A 426 -7.79 25.88 25.40
N VAL A 427 -7.15 26.63 24.50
CA VAL A 427 -7.83 27.17 23.32
C VAL A 427 -8.32 26.02 22.45
N ALA A 428 -9.55 26.13 21.96
CA ALA A 428 -10.12 25.15 21.05
C ALA A 428 -9.55 25.33 19.64
N HIS A 429 -9.11 24.23 19.04
CA HIS A 429 -8.66 24.17 17.66
C HIS A 429 -9.72 23.46 16.79
N LYS A 430 -9.92 23.90 15.56
CA LYS A 430 -10.81 23.21 14.62
C LYS A 430 -10.14 21.95 14.07
N ILE A 431 -10.92 20.89 13.91
CA ILE A 431 -10.54 19.71 13.13
C ILE A 431 -10.49 20.09 11.64
N SER A 432 -9.60 19.47 10.86
CA SER A 432 -9.58 19.58 9.40
C SER A 432 -10.46 18.48 8.79
N PRO A 433 -11.62 18.79 8.19
CA PRO A 433 -12.50 17.77 7.63
C PRO A 433 -11.82 16.88 6.57
N GLU A 434 -10.96 17.48 5.76
CA GLU A 434 -10.18 16.80 4.73
C GLU A 434 -9.23 15.76 5.32
N LYS A 435 -8.56 16.10 6.44
CA LYS A 435 -7.63 15.18 7.13
C LYS A 435 -8.33 13.92 7.64
N PHE A 436 -9.58 14.05 8.06
CA PHE A 436 -10.35 12.95 8.66
C PHE A 436 -11.39 12.33 7.70
N GLY A 437 -11.46 12.80 6.44
CA GLY A 437 -12.41 12.29 5.46
C GLY A 437 -13.88 12.55 5.80
N CYS A 438 -14.16 13.63 6.54
CA CYS A 438 -15.49 13.98 7.06
C CYS A 438 -15.97 15.35 6.54
N GLU A 439 -17.17 15.77 6.94
CA GLU A 439 -17.76 17.09 6.68
C GLU A 439 -18.18 17.81 7.98
N GLU A 440 -18.29 19.14 7.95
CA GLU A 440 -18.61 19.95 9.15
C GLU A 440 -19.99 19.66 9.77
#